data_AF-A0A0R2WZQ9-F1
#
_entry.id   AF-A0A0R2WZQ9-F1
#
_cell.length_a   1.000
_cell.length_b   1.000
_cell.length_c   1.000
_cell.angle_alpha   90.00
_cell.angle_beta   90.00
_cell.angle_gamma   90.00
#
_symmetry.space_group_name_H-M   'P 1'
#
loop_
_entity.id
_entity.type
_entity.pdbx_description
1 polymer ?
#
loop_
_entity_poly.entity_id
_entity_poly.type
_entity_poly.pdbx_seq_one_letter_code
_entity_poly.pdbx_strand_id
1 'polypeptide(L)' 'MNSIKLFVTKWYPIILAFLCMLYSISLGLSGKYDEALYSAHWPGTILLFSIAIRQRRRS' A
#
# COMPACT_ATOMS: atom_id res chain seq x y z
N MET A 1 -25.46 -0.94 1.48
CA MET A 1 -24.15 -0.42 1.04
C MET A 1 -23.76 -1.17 -0.24
N ASN A 2 -23.52 -0.48 -1.36
CA ASN A 2 -23.29 -1.16 -2.65
C ASN A 2 -22.08 -2.11 -2.56
N SER A 3 -22.19 -3.32 -3.13
CA SER A 3 -21.15 -4.35 -3.08
C SER A 3 -19.77 -3.86 -3.56
N ILE A 4 -19.76 -2.98 -4.57
CA ILE A 4 -18.54 -2.33 -5.09
C ILE A 4 -17.89 -1.42 -4.03
N LYS A 5 -18.67 -0.61 -3.30
CA LYS A 5 -18.13 0.25 -2.23
C LYS A 5 -17.53 -0.60 -1.10
N LEU A 6 -18.16 -1.72 -0.76
CA LEU A 6 -17.63 -2.64 0.26
C LEU A 6 -16.31 -3.28 -0.19
N PHE A 7 -16.22 -3.68 -1.46
CA PHE A 7 -14.99 -4.23 -2.02
C PHE A 7 -13.84 -3.21 -1.98
N VAL A 8 -14.06 -2.01 -2.53
CA VAL A 8 -13.04 -0.96 -2.56
C VAL A 8 -12.57 -0.60 -1.15
N THR A 9 -13.49 -0.38 -0.21
CA THR A 9 -13.13 -0.03 1.18
C THR A 9 -12.39 -1.15 1.92
N LYS A 10 -12.61 -2.42 1.55
CA LYS A 10 -11.90 -3.55 2.14
C LYS A 10 -10.48 -3.70 1.57
N TRP A 11 -10.33 -3.54 0.26
CA TRP A 11 -9.10 -3.87 -0.49
C TRP A 11 -8.21 -2.66 -0.82
N TYR A 12 -8.66 -1.42 -0.61
CA TYR A 12 -7.88 -0.22 -0.93
C TYR A 12 -6.43 -0.23 -0.41
N PRO A 13 -6.10 -0.74 0.81
CA PRO A 13 -4.73 -0.68 1.29
C PRO A 13 -3.81 -1.63 0.53
N ILE A 14 -4.35 -2.75 0.04
CA ILE A 14 -3.62 -3.76 -0.72
C ILE A 14 -3.35 -3.23 -2.12
N ILE A 15 -4.36 -2.64 -2.76
CA ILE A 15 -4.22 -1.99 -4.07
C ILE A 15 -3.20 -0.86 -3.97
N LEU A 16 -3.29 -0.01 -2.94
CA LEU A 16 -2.36 1.09 -2.73
C LEU A 16 -0.93 0.62 -2.49
N ALA A 17 -0.74 -0.38 -1.61
CA ALA A 17 0.57 -0.97 -1.36
C ALA A 17 1.19 -1.57 -2.63
N PHE A 18 0.38 -2.23 -3.46
CA PHE A 18 0.82 -2.79 -4.73
C PHE A 18 1.26 -1.68 -5.71
N LEU A 19 0.50 -0.59 -5.82
CA LEU A 19 0.89 0.54 -6.66
C LEU A 19 2.17 1.23 -6.18
N CYS A 20 2.37 1.38 -4.86
CA CYS A 20 3.63 1.90 -4.31
C CYS A 20 4.82 0.98 -4.58
N MET A 21 4.60 -0.34 -4.54
CA MET A 21 5.64 -1.32 -4.89
C MET A 21 6.05 -1.17 -6.36
N LEU A 22 5.08 -1.10 -7.28
CA LEU A 22 5.36 -0.89 -8.70
C LEU A 22 6.10 0.44 -8.93
N TYR A 23 5.71 1.51 -8.23
CA TYR A 23 6.41 2.79 -8.30
C TYR A 23 7.89 2.69 -7.91
N SER A 24 8.21 2.02 -6.78
CA SER A 24 9.59 1.80 -6.34
C SER A 24 10.40 0.98 -7.36
N ILE A 25 9.79 -0.06 -7.93
CA ILE A 25 10.42 -0.87 -9.00
C ILE A 25 10.67 -0.02 -10.25
N SER A 26 9.69 0.77 -10.69
CA SER A 26 9.82 1.66 -11.85
C SER A 26 10.92 2.72 -11.64
N LEU A 27 11.09 3.24 -10.42
CA LEU A 27 12.20 4.13 -10.09
C LEU A 27 13.56 3.42 -10.24
N GLY A 28 13.68 2.20 -9.71
CA GLY A 28 14.90 1.40 -9.84
C GLY A 28 15.24 1.08 -11.30
N LEU A 29 14.24 0.76 -12.12
CA LEU A 29 14.41 0.55 -13.57
C LEU A 29 14.79 1.84 -14.31
N SER A 30 14.44 3.01 -13.77
CA SER A 30 14.80 4.33 -14.33
C SER A 30 16.15 4.86 -13.83
N GLY A 31 16.92 4.06 -13.09
CA GLY A 31 18.23 4.45 -12.52
C GLY A 31 18.14 5.33 -11.26
N LYS A 32 16.95 5.50 -10.69
CA LYS A 32 16.68 6.32 -9.49
C LYS A 32 16.75 5.47 -8.22
N TYR A 33 17.94 4.98 -7.90
CA TYR A 33 18.13 3.95 -6.86
C TYR A 33 17.85 4.47 -5.44
N ASP A 34 18.23 5.70 -5.12
CA ASP A 34 18.00 6.29 -3.80
C ASP A 34 16.50 6.46 -3.54
N GLU A 35 15.75 6.95 -4.52
CA GLU A 35 14.29 7.08 -4.43
C GLU A 35 13.60 5.72 -4.42
N ALA A 36 14.11 4.75 -5.17
CA ALA A 36 13.62 3.37 -5.15
C ALA A 36 13.77 2.76 -3.76
N LEU A 37 14.96 2.89 -3.15
CA LEU A 37 15.24 2.39 -1.81
C LEU A 37 14.40 3.11 -0.75
N TYR A 38 14.30 4.43 -0.83
CA TYR A 38 13.45 5.22 0.07
C TYR A 38 11.98 4.85 -0.06
N SER A 39 11.47 4.57 -1.27
CA SER A 39 10.06 4.20 -1.46
C SER A 39 9.75 2.72 -1.23
N ALA A 40 10.77 1.85 -1.18
CA ALA A 40 10.59 0.39 -1.06
C ALA A 40 9.88 -0.04 0.24
N HIS A 41 9.95 0.76 1.31
CA HIS A 41 9.30 0.43 2.58
C HIS A 41 7.81 0.82 2.63
N TRP A 42 7.33 1.67 1.72
CA TRP A 42 5.95 2.17 1.73
C TRP A 42 4.88 1.07 1.67
N PRO A 43 5.02 0.01 0.85
CA PRO A 43 4.04 -1.09 0.83
C PRO A 43 3.91 -1.75 2.21
N GLY A 44 5.03 -1.96 2.92
CA GLY A 44 5.05 -2.57 4.25
C GLY A 44 4.35 -1.70 5.28
N THR A 45 4.65 -0.40 5.34
CA THR A 45 4.04 0.52 6.31
C THR A 45 2.55 0.72 6.04
N ILE A 46 2.12 0.84 4.79
CA ILE A 46 0.70 0.92 4.40
C ILE A 46 -0.06 -0.30 4.92
N LEU A 47 0.48 -1.51 4.71
CA LEU A 47 -0.17 -2.74 5.16
C LEU A 47 -0.21 -2.83 6.69
N LEU A 48 0.90 -2.53 7.38
CA LEU A 48 0.98 -2.52 8.84
C LEU A 48 -0.02 -1.56 9.47
N PHE A 49 -0.07 -0.30 9.02
CA PHE A 49 -1.06 0.66 9.53
C PHE A 49 -2.49 0.23 9.18
N SER A 50 -2.71 -0.34 7.99
CA SER A 50 -4.04 -0.86 7.63
C SER A 50 -4.50 -2.01 8.55
N ILE A 51 -3.57 -2.81 9.07
CA ILE A 51 -3.87 -3.87 10.04
C ILE A 51 -4.12 -3.26 11.41
N ALA A 52 -3.24 -2.37 11.89
CA ALA A 52 -3.36 -1.71 13.19
C ALA A 52 -4.71 -0.97 13.33
N ILE A 53 -5.12 -0.22 12.31
CA ILE A 53 -6.40 0.49 12.28
C ILE A 53 -7.57 -0.51 12.33
N ARG A 54 -7.50 -1.61 11.57
CA ARG A 54 -8.56 -2.65 11.59
C ARG A 54 -8.64 -3.37 12.93
N GLN A 55 -7.52 -3.62 13.60
CA GLN A 55 -7.47 -4.17 14.96
C GLN A 55 -8.15 -3.21 15.95
N ARG A 56 -7.84 -1.91 15.89
CA ARG A 56 -8.47 -0.88 16.75
C ARG A 56 -9.97 -0.72 16.54
N ARG A 57 -10.50 -0.99 15.35
CA ARG A 57 -11.93 -0.90 15.03
C ARG A 57 -12.73 -2.15 15.39
N ARG A 58 -12.06 -3.26 15.73
CA ARG A 58 -12.68 -4.52 16.16
C ARG A 58 -12.70 -4.70 17.68
N SER A 59 -11.89 -3.92 18.41
CA SER A 59 -11.94 -3.79 19.87
C SER A 59 -13.06 -2.84 20.29
#